data_AF-A0A2S6QYX7-F1
#
_entry.id   AF-A0A2S6QYX7-F1
#
_cell.length_a   1.000
_cell.length_b   1.000
_cell.length_c   1.000
_cell.angle_alpha   90.00
_cell.angle_beta   90.00
_cell.angle_gamma   90.00
#
_symmetry.space_group_name_H-M   'P 1'
#
loop_
_entity.id
_entity.type
_entity.pdbx_description
1 polymer ?
#
loop_
_entity_poly.entity_id
_entity_poly.type
_entity_poly.pdbx_seq_one_letter_code
_entity_poly.pdbx_strand_id
1 'polypeptide(L)' 'MSTVIEAPETVECDSREVSCDGGGDLGHPRVYLNLGEAGEVVCPYCDRKFVLKGA' A
#
# COMPACT_ATOMS: atom_id res chain seq x y z
N MET A 1 -14.08 24.11 -7.26
CA MET A 1 -13.31 23.09 -7.99
C MET A 1 -13.63 21.73 -7.37
N SER A 2 -14.16 20.78 -8.14
CA SER A 2 -14.33 19.40 -7.67
C SER A 2 -12.96 18.75 -7.57
N THR A 3 -12.41 18.68 -6.37
CA THR A 3 -11.20 17.92 -6.11
C THR A 3 -11.62 16.45 -5.96
N VAL A 4 -11.62 15.73 -7.08
CA VAL A 4 -11.68 14.26 -7.04
C VAL A 4 -10.39 13.83 -6.38
N ILE A 5 -10.46 13.39 -5.12
CA ILE A 5 -9.34 12.76 -4.43
C ILE A 5 -9.20 11.41 -5.13
N GLU A 6 -8.21 11.31 -6.02
CA GLU A 6 -7.94 10.07 -6.75
C GLU A 6 -7.74 8.96 -5.73
N ALA A 7 -8.50 7.87 -5.88
CA ALA A 7 -8.52 6.78 -4.91
C ALA A 7 -7.10 6.24 -4.73
N PRO A 8 -6.72 5.85 -3.49
CA PRO A 8 -5.39 5.34 -3.21
C PRO A 8 -5.06 4.17 -4.14
N GLU A 9 -3.86 4.21 -4.75
CA GLU A 9 -3.38 3.13 -5.62
C GLU A 9 -3.44 1.81 -4.83
N THR A 10 -4.27 0.88 -5.30
CA THR A 10 -4.48 -0.40 -4.64
C THR A 10 -3.57 -1.46 -5.29
N VAL A 11 -2.75 -2.12 -4.49
CA VAL A 11 -1.75 -3.10 -4.91
C VAL A 11 -2.09 -4.46 -4.30
N GLU A 12 -2.37 -5.45 -5.14
CA GLU A 12 -2.61 -6.81 -4.69
C GLU A 12 -1.28 -7.53 -4.40
N CYS A 13 -1.21 -8.19 -3.24
CA CYS A 13 -0.04 -8.90 -2.75
C CYS A 13 -0.38 -10.36 -2.47
N ASP A 14 0.53 -11.27 -2.79
CA ASP A 14 0.34 -12.71 -2.55
C ASP A 14 0.70 -13.14 -1.11
N SER A 15 1.15 -12.19 -0.28
CA SER A 15 1.65 -12.47 1.08
C SER A 15 1.14 -11.44 2.08
N ARG A 16 1.00 -11.88 3.34
CA ARG A 16 0.58 -11.03 4.46
C ARG A 16 1.63 -9.99 4.86
N GLU A 17 2.86 -10.18 4.43
CA GLU A 17 3.95 -9.23 4.63
C GLU A 17 4.33 -8.64 3.28
N VAL A 18 4.29 -7.31 3.19
CA VAL A 18 4.62 -6.57 1.97
C VAL A 18 5.74 -5.58 2.26
N SER A 19 6.71 -5.50 1.36
CA SER A 19 7.71 -4.43 1.36
C SER A 19 7.25 -3.30 0.44
N CYS A 20 7.07 -2.10 1.01
CA CYS A 20 6.85 -0.91 0.22
C CYS A 20 8.17 -0.15 0.09
N ASP A 21 8.64 0.03 -1.14
CA ASP A 21 9.86 0.77 -1.48
C ASP A 21 9.57 2.24 -1.90
N GLY A 22 8.33 2.71 -1.76
CA GLY A 22 7.95 4.10 -2.05
C GLY A 22 8.08 4.55 -3.51
N GLY A 23 8.53 3.69 -4.43
CA GLY A 23 8.75 4.05 -5.84
C GLY A 23 10.10 4.71 -6.15
N GLY A 24 11.11 4.59 -5.28
CA GLY A 24 12.47 5.08 -5.54
C GLY A 24 12.69 6.55 -5.12
N ASP A 25 13.30 7.36 -6.00
CA ASP A 25 13.83 8.71 -5.72
C ASP A 25 12.84 9.74 -5.14
N LEU A 26 11.53 9.55 -5.34
CA LEU A 26 10.49 10.45 -4.80
C LEU A 26 9.71 9.84 -3.62
N GLY A 27 10.09 8.64 -3.18
CA GLY A 27 9.40 7.87 -2.17
C GLY A 27 10.01 7.91 -0.78
N HIS A 28 9.55 6.98 0.05
CA HIS A 28 10.10 6.68 1.38
C HIS A 28 11.05 5.47 1.32
N PRO A 29 11.92 5.27 2.33
CA PRO A 29 12.76 4.09 2.44
C PRO A 29 11.95 2.79 2.46
N ARG A 30 12.57 1.66 2.09
CA ARG A 30 11.95 0.34 2.21
C ARG A 30 11.38 0.13 3.62
N VAL A 31 10.05 -0.02 3.71
CA VAL A 31 9.37 -0.42 4.95
C VAL A 31 8.63 -1.72 4.72
N TYR A 32 8.48 -2.50 5.78
CA TYR A 32 7.70 -3.73 5.78
C TYR A 32 6.38 -3.47 6.49
N LEU A 33 5.28 -3.76 5.82
CA LEU A 33 3.92 -3.61 6.32
C LEU A 33 3.31 -5.00 6.44
N ASN A 34 2.53 -5.22 7.50
CA ASN A 34 1.80 -6.46 7.70
C ASN A 34 0.31 -6.20 7.47
N LEU A 35 -0.30 -7.00 6.59
CA LEU A 35 -1.72 -6.93 6.23
C LEU A 35 -2.65 -7.44 7.35
N GLY A 36 -2.08 -8.10 8.36
CA GLY A 36 -2.81 -8.62 9.51
C GLY A 36 -3.90 -9.63 9.15
N GLU A 37 -4.93 -9.67 9.99
CA GLU A 37 -6.12 -10.52 9.78
C GLU A 37 -7.08 -9.92 8.75
N ALA A 38 -7.11 -8.60 8.61
CA ALA A 38 -7.96 -7.90 7.65
C ALA A 38 -7.55 -8.16 6.19
N GLY A 39 -6.30 -8.59 5.96
CA GLY A 39 -5.80 -8.81 4.61
C GLY A 39 -5.60 -7.50 3.83
N GLU A 40 -5.52 -6.36 4.52
CA GLU A 40 -5.27 -5.06 3.91
C GLU A 40 -4.44 -4.15 4.81
N VAL A 41 -3.56 -3.35 4.23
CA VAL A 41 -2.77 -2.34 4.94
C VAL A 41 -2.48 -1.15 4.03
N VAL A 42 -2.55 0.06 4.58
CA VAL A 42 -2.22 1.29 3.85
C VAL A 42 -0.82 1.76 4.26
N CYS A 43 0.01 2.07 3.28
CA CYS A 43 1.30 2.67 3.57
C CYS A 43 1.12 4.14 3.99
N PRO A 44 1.64 4.57 5.15
CA PRO A 44 1.45 5.93 5.66
C PRO A 44 2.25 7.01 4.92
N TYR A 45 3.03 6.63 3.91
CA TYR A 45 3.95 7.53 3.21
C TYR A 45 3.54 7.80 1.76
N CYS A 46 3.13 6.77 1.03
CA CYS A 46 2.74 6.86 -0.37
C CYS A 46 1.26 6.57 -0.61
N ASP A 47 0.46 6.47 0.47
CA ASP A 47 -0.98 6.23 0.45
C ASP A 47 -1.44 4.99 -0.36
N ARG A 48 -0.51 4.10 -0.70
CA ARG A 48 -0.80 2.86 -1.42
C ARG A 48 -1.49 1.88 -0.48
N LYS A 49 -2.62 1.33 -0.93
CA LYS A 49 -3.35 0.28 -0.21
C LYS A 49 -2.88 -1.07 -0.71
N PHE A 50 -2.28 -1.86 0.15
CA PHE A 50 -1.90 -3.25 -0.14
C PHE A 50 -3.02 -4.18 0.31
N VAL A 51 -3.40 -5.14 -0.53
CA VAL A 51 -4.49 -6.10 -0.27
C VAL A 51 -4.01 -7.51 -0.56
N LEU A 52 -4.38 -8.48 0.27
CA LEU A 52 -4.01 -9.87 0.09
C LEU A 52 -4.84 -10.48 -1.02
N LYS A 53 -4.16 -11.03 -2.03
CA LYS A 53 -4.79 -11.64 -3.18
C LYS A 53 -5.52 -12.92 -2.74
N GLY A 54 -6.84 -12.92 -2.84
CA GLY A 54 -7.69 -14.05 -2.44
C GLY A 54 -8.17 -14.03 -0.98
N ALA A 55 -8.09 -12.89 -0.28
CA ALA A 55 -8.84 -12.65 0.96
C ALA A 55 -10.34 -12.46 0.71
#